data_AF-A0A2X4PIV7-F1
#
_entry.id   AF-A0A2X4PIV7-F1
#
_cell.length_a   1.000
_cell.length_b   1.000
_cell.length_c   1.000
_cell.angle_alpha   90.00
_cell.angle_beta   90.00
_cell.angle_gamma   90.00
#
_symmetry.space_group_name_H-M   'P 1'
#
loop_
_entity.id
_entity.type
_entity.pdbx_description
1 polymer ?
#
loop_
_entity_poly.entity_id
_entity_poly.type
_entity_poly.pdbx_seq_one_letter_code
_entity_poly.pdbx_strand_id
1 'polypeptide(L)'
;MIPFTGPGIILVLVVYFGGILLVGKLPFVSSLPFKTQVLLVLLTHVVLSVVNYFLAKFLNRNGVKNTVAGLRLEKVVLFMSIVFSFIILLMVYGEFKE
;
A
#
# COMPACT_ATOMS: atom_id res chain seq x y z
N MET A 1 -12.40 19.46 -0.25
CA MET A 1 -11.85 18.50 0.73
C MET A 1 -12.51 17.15 0.51
N ILE A 2 -11.74 16.06 0.46
CA ILE A 2 -12.31 14.71 0.44
C ILE A 2 -12.83 14.42 1.86
N PRO A 3 -14.11 14.12 2.06
CA PRO A 3 -14.64 13.86 3.39
C PRO A 3 -14.14 12.50 3.89
N PHE A 4 -13.64 12.45 5.12
CA PHE A 4 -13.27 11.20 5.77
C PHE A 4 -13.74 11.19 7.22
N THR A 5 -13.98 10.00 7.76
CA THR A 5 -14.33 9.81 9.18
C THR A 5 -13.36 8.84 9.84
N GLY A 6 -13.09 9.08 11.13
CA GLY A 6 -12.23 8.24 11.95
C GLY A 6 -10.73 8.37 11.64
N PRO A 7 -9.86 7.93 12.56
CA PRO A 7 -8.41 8.02 12.39
C PRO A 7 -7.82 6.94 11.47
N GLY A 8 -8.64 5.98 11.01
CA GLY A 8 -8.13 4.79 10.31
C GLY A 8 -7.35 5.09 9.04
N ILE A 9 -7.70 6.16 8.31
CA ILE A 9 -6.93 6.58 7.12
C ILE A 9 -5.50 6.95 7.47
N ILE A 10 -5.28 7.63 8.60
CA ILE A 10 -3.94 8.04 9.04
C ILE A 10 -3.11 6.78 9.31
N LEU A 11 -3.68 5.79 10.02
CA LEU A 11 -2.97 4.57 10.34
C LEU A 11 -2.60 3.76 9.09
N VAL A 12 -3.53 3.64 8.13
CA VAL A 12 -3.28 2.98 6.84
C VAL A 12 -2.13 3.65 6.08
N LEU A 13 -2.10 4.99 6.05
CA LEU A 13 -1.05 5.76 5.38
C LEU A 13 0.30 5.54 6.07
N VAL A 14 0.34 5.60 7.40
CA VAL A 14 1.57 5.36 8.19
C VAL A 14 2.10 3.95 7.95
N VAL A 15 1.24 2.93 7.97
CA VAL A 15 1.67 1.54 7.72
C VAL A 15 2.18 1.37 6.28
N TYR A 16 1.51 1.97 5.29
CA TYR A 16 1.93 1.88 3.90
C TYR A 16 3.28 2.57 3.65
N PHE A 17 3.35 3.87 3.91
CA PHE A 17 4.57 4.65 3.64
C PHE A 17 5.70 4.28 4.58
N GLY A 18 5.39 4.01 5.86
CA GLY A 18 6.35 3.50 6.82
C GLY A 18 6.94 2.17 6.38
N GLY A 19 6.11 1.22 5.92
CA GLY A 19 6.56 -0.07 5.40
C GLY A 19 7.48 0.07 4.19
N ILE A 20 7.10 0.89 3.20
CA ILE A 20 7.92 1.15 2.02
C ILE A 20 9.27 1.78 2.41
N LEU A 21 9.26 2.81 3.27
CA LEU A 21 10.48 3.47 3.73
C LEU A 21 11.40 2.53 4.53
N LEU A 22 10.83 1.67 5.37
CA LEU A 22 11.59 0.71 6.15
C LEU A 22 12.29 -0.29 5.24
N VAL A 23 11.57 -0.88 4.27
CA VAL A 23 12.17 -1.81 3.31
C VAL A 23 13.24 -1.10 2.48
N GLY A 24 12.96 0.11 1.98
CA GLY A 24 13.93 0.88 1.18
C GLY A 24 15.21 1.28 1.93
N LYS A 25 15.19 1.29 3.27
CA LYS A 25 16.37 1.58 4.12
C LYS A 25 17.15 0.34 4.56
N LEU A 26 16.71 -0.87 4.20
CA LEU A 26 17.43 -2.08 4.56
C LEU A 26 18.80 -2.11 3.86
N PRO A 27 19.91 -2.39 4.57
CA PRO A 27 21.26 -2.27 4.01
C PRO A 27 21.53 -3.10 2.75
N PHE A 28 20.84 -4.22 2.58
CA PHE A 28 21.01 -5.08 1.41
C PHE A 28 20.24 -4.57 0.18
N VAL A 29 19.26 -3.67 0.34
CA VAL A 29 18.41 -3.25 -0.78
C VAL A 29 19.20 -2.41 -1.78
N SER A 30 20.13 -1.58 -1.31
CA SER A 30 21.01 -0.79 -2.16
C SER A 30 22.05 -1.64 -2.91
N SER A 31 22.34 -2.87 -2.45
CA SER A 31 23.24 -3.79 -3.14
C SER A 31 22.54 -4.70 -4.14
N LEU A 32 21.20 -4.70 -4.18
CA LEU A 32 20.44 -5.47 -5.16
C LEU A 32 20.54 -4.84 -6.56
N PRO A 33 20.57 -5.64 -7.64
CA PRO A 33 20.38 -5.13 -8.99
C PRO A 33 19.06 -4.38 -9.12
N PHE A 34 19.00 -3.36 -9.98
CA PHE A 34 17.80 -2.52 -10.14
C PHE A 34 16.55 -3.34 -10.47
N LYS A 35 16.64 -4.33 -11.38
CA LYS A 35 15.55 -5.28 -11.68
C LYS A 35 14.98 -5.95 -10.42
N THR A 36 15.86 -6.38 -9.53
CA THR A 36 15.49 -7.01 -8.26
C THR A 36 14.88 -6.01 -7.27
N GLN A 37 15.35 -4.75 -7.25
CA GLN A 37 14.75 -3.70 -6.44
C GLN A 37 13.30 -3.41 -6.90
N VAL A 38 13.04 -3.37 -8.20
CA VAL A 38 11.69 -3.17 -8.74
C VAL A 38 10.76 -4.33 -8.35
N LEU A 39 11.23 -5.57 -8.43
CA LEU A 39 10.48 -6.74 -7.93
C LEU A 39 10.23 -6.67 -6.42
N LEU A 40 11.20 -6.19 -5.65
CA LEU A 40 11.06 -6.02 -4.20
C LEU A 40 10.00 -4.97 -3.85
N VAL A 41 9.92 -3.87 -4.62
CA VAL A 41 8.86 -2.87 -4.47
C VAL A 41 7.48 -3.48 -4.74
N LEU A 42 7.34 -4.29 -5.80
CA LEU A 42 6.10 -5.01 -6.09
C LEU A 42 5.70 -5.94 -4.93
N LEU A 43 6.64 -6.75 -4.45
CA LEU A 43 6.39 -7.67 -3.33
C LEU A 43 5.98 -6.91 -2.06
N THR A 44 6.71 -5.85 -1.73
CA THR A 44 6.43 -5.00 -0.57
C THR A 44 5.04 -4.36 -0.68
N HIS A 45 4.70 -3.85 -1.85
CA HIS A 45 3.38 -3.28 -2.13
C HIS A 45 2.25 -4.30 -1.92
N VAL A 46 2.41 -5.54 -2.41
CA VAL A 46 1.39 -6.60 -2.24
C VAL A 46 1.21 -6.93 -0.76
N VAL A 47 2.32 -7.15 -0.03
CA VAL A 47 2.27 -7.46 1.41
C VAL A 47 1.60 -6.34 2.20
N LEU A 48 2.02 -5.09 1.99
CA LEU A 48 1.46 -3.93 2.69
C LEU A 48 0.00 -3.69 2.33
N SER A 49 -0.40 -3.94 1.08
CA SER A 49 -1.80 -3.84 0.64
C SER A 49 -2.69 -4.84 1.36
N VAL A 50 -2.24 -6.09 1.51
CA VAL A 50 -2.97 -7.13 2.24
C VAL A 50 -3.07 -6.76 3.72
N VAL A 51 -1.96 -6.36 4.35
CA VAL A 51 -1.95 -5.92 5.76
C VAL A 51 -2.90 -4.75 5.97
N ASN A 52 -2.82 -3.72 5.13
CA ASN A 52 -3.69 -2.55 5.24
C ASN A 52 -5.16 -2.85 5.00
N TYR A 53 -5.49 -3.77 4.10
CA TYR A 53 -6.87 -4.20 3.90
C TYR A 53 -7.44 -4.84 5.16
N PHE A 54 -6.71 -5.78 5.76
CA PHE A 54 -7.15 -6.43 7.00
C PHE A 54 -7.18 -5.46 8.18
N LEU A 55 -6.22 -4.56 8.27
CA LEU A 55 -6.19 -3.49 9.28
C LEU A 55 -7.42 -2.57 9.13
N ALA A 56 -7.69 -2.07 7.93
CA ALA A 56 -8.86 -1.23 7.67
C ALA A 56 -10.17 -1.96 7.98
N LYS A 57 -10.27 -3.24 7.60
CA LYS A 57 -11.43 -4.09 7.91
C LYS A 57 -11.60 -4.28 9.41
N PHE A 58 -10.50 -4.48 10.13
CA PHE A 58 -10.48 -4.58 11.59
C PHE A 58 -10.88 -3.28 12.27
N LEU A 59 -10.42 -2.13 11.78
CA LEU A 59 -10.78 -0.82 12.31
C LEU A 59 -12.27 -0.47 12.08
N ASN A 60 -12.89 -1.08 11.07
CA ASN A 60 -14.31 -0.90 10.74
C ASN A 60 -15.25 -1.96 11.35
N ARG A 61 -14.78 -2.72 12.34
CA ARG A 61 -15.61 -3.66 13.10
C ARG A 61 -16.34 -2.97 14.26
N ASN A 62 -17.31 -3.65 14.85
CA ASN A 62 -17.98 -3.26 16.11
C ASN A 62 -18.58 -1.83 16.09
N GLY A 63 -19.12 -1.39 14.95
CA GLY A 63 -19.83 -0.11 14.85
C GLY A 63 -18.94 1.12 14.62
N VAL A 64 -17.62 0.97 14.61
CA VAL A 64 -16.69 2.06 14.24
C VAL A 64 -16.75 2.28 12.72
N LYS A 65 -16.89 3.55 12.30
CA LYS A 65 -17.00 3.94 10.88
C LYS A 65 -15.82 4.79 10.44
N ASN A 66 -14.79 4.15 9.93
CA ASN A 66 -13.74 4.78 9.14
C ASN A 66 -14.15 4.78 7.66
N THR A 67 -14.35 5.97 7.10
CA THR A 67 -14.79 6.15 5.72
C THR A 67 -13.97 7.21 5.01
N VAL A 68 -13.92 7.13 3.68
CA VAL A 68 -13.31 8.14 2.79
C VAL A 68 -14.23 8.30 1.59
N ALA A 69 -14.63 9.53 1.28
CA ALA A 69 -15.65 9.83 0.27
C ALA A 69 -16.96 9.04 0.48
N GLY A 70 -17.32 8.76 1.74
CA GLY A 70 -18.51 7.96 2.09
C GLY A 70 -18.35 6.44 1.90
N LEU A 71 -17.22 5.97 1.36
CA LEU A 71 -16.92 4.55 1.20
C LEU A 71 -16.20 4.00 2.44
N ARG A 72 -16.46 2.73 2.77
CA ARG A 72 -15.74 2.02 3.85
C ARG A 72 -14.25 1.99 3.54
N LEU A 73 -13.42 2.32 4.53
CA LEU A 73 -11.97 2.44 4.38
C LEU A 73 -11.33 1.21 3.70
N GLU A 74 -11.72 -0.01 4.05
CA GLU A 74 -11.14 -1.24 3.47
C GLU A 74 -11.40 -1.37 1.96
N LYS A 75 -12.51 -0.82 1.45
CA LYS A 75 -12.80 -0.79 0.01
C LYS A 75 -11.93 0.23 -0.70
N VAL A 76 -11.71 1.38 -0.06
CA VAL A 76 -10.84 2.44 -0.58
C VAL A 76 -9.39 1.97 -0.62
N VAL A 77 -8.92 1.30 0.44
CA VAL A 77 -7.59 0.67 0.48
C VAL A 77 -7.43 -0.32 -0.67
N LEU A 78 -8.38 -1.23 -0.84
CA LEU A 78 -8.32 -2.24 -1.89
C LEU A 78 -8.30 -1.61 -3.29
N PHE A 79 -9.13 -0.59 -3.52
CA PHE A 79 -9.14 0.15 -4.78
C PHE A 79 -7.78 0.82 -5.06
N MET A 80 -7.23 1.55 -4.08
CA MET A 80 -5.93 2.21 -4.22
C MET A 80 -4.79 1.22 -4.41
N SER A 81 -4.84 0.06 -3.75
CA SER A 81 -3.88 -1.02 -3.95
C SER A 81 -3.90 -1.53 -5.39
N ILE A 82 -5.07 -1.70 -6.01
CA ILE A 82 -5.16 -2.11 -7.42
C ILE A 82 -4.57 -1.03 -8.34
N VAL A 83 -4.86 0.24 -8.10
CA VAL A 83 -4.32 1.37 -8.88
C VAL A 83 -2.79 1.39 -8.80
N PHE A 84 -2.22 1.28 -7.60
CA PHE A 84 -0.77 1.25 -7.42
C PHE A 84 -0.13 -0.04 -7.97
N SER A 85 -0.80 -1.18 -7.86
CA SER A 85 -0.34 -2.42 -8.48
C SER A 85 -0.18 -2.25 -9.99
N PHE A 86 -1.15 -1.62 -10.66
CA PHE A 86 -1.05 -1.35 -12.09
C PHE A 86 0.18 -0.48 -12.43
N ILE A 87 0.43 0.59 -11.68
CA ILE A 87 1.59 1.48 -11.88
C ILE A 87 2.91 0.72 -11.69
N ILE A 88 3.02 -0.09 -10.63
CA ILE A 88 4.24 -0.86 -10.36
C ILE A 88 4.46 -1.93 -11.44
N LEU A 89 3.39 -2.57 -11.93
CA LEU A 89 3.49 -3.53 -13.01
C LEU A 89 3.97 -2.90 -14.32
N LEU A 90 3.60 -1.65 -14.62
CA LEU A 90 4.17 -0.92 -15.76
C LEU A 90 5.68 -0.69 -15.59
N MET A 91 6.14 -0.39 -14.37
CA MET A 91 7.56 -0.24 -14.07
C MET A 91 8.32 -1.56 -14.25
N VAL A 92 7.76 -2.66 -13.74
CA VAL A 92 8.31 -4.02 -13.95
C VAL A 92 8.36 -4.33 -15.45
N TYR A 93 7.27 -4.08 -16.18
CA TYR A 93 7.24 -4.35 -17.62
C TYR A 93 8.31 -3.56 -18.39
N GLY A 94 8.50 -2.27 -18.08
CA GLY A 94 9.54 -1.45 -18.70
C GLY A 94 10.94 -2.02 -18.46
N GLU A 95 11.24 -2.37 -17.20
CA GLU A 95 12.56 -2.85 -16.81
C GLU A 95 12.91 -4.26 -17.34
N PHE A 96 11.91 -5.11 -17.57
CA PHE A 96 12.14 -6.47 -18.07
C PHE A 96 12.04 -6.58 -19.59
N LYS A 97 11.61 -5.51 -20.27
CA LYS A 97 11.58 -5.43 -21.74
C LYS A 97 12.92 -4.96 -22.31
N GLU A 98 13.66 -4.13 -21.56
CA GLU A 98 15.04 -3.71 -21.87
C GLU A 98 16.08 -4.78 -21.48
#